data_AF-A0A8J1TL51-F1
#
_entry.id   AF-A0A8J1TL51-F1
#
_cell.length_a   1.000
_cell.length_b   1.000
_cell.length_c   1.000
_cell.angle_alpha   90.00
_cell.angle_beta   90.00
_cell.angle_gamma   90.00
#
_symmetry.space_group_name_H-M   'P 1'
#
loop_
_entity.id
_entity.type
_entity.pdbx_description
1 polymer ?
#
loop_
_entity_poly.entity_id
_entity_poly.type
_entity_poly.pdbx_seq_one_letter_code
_entity_poly.pdbx_strand_id
1 'polypeptide(L)'
;IGKLAISGALNIVWIYTPEAYPTFLRAYATGTGSAVARIGSAIAPYVLLLGGATNKSVPMILFGAVSALACGATLWLPETRDSDLLETIDDAETLNSQQYRKMHFRGC
;
A
#
# COMPACT_ATOMS: atom_id res chain seq x y z
N ILE A 1 6.43 -0.49 22.41
CA ILE A 1 5.79 -1.58 21.65
C ILE A 1 5.21 -1.07 20.32
N GLY A 2 4.22 -0.15 20.31
CA GLY A 2 3.61 0.35 19.06
C GLY A 2 4.59 0.95 18.02
N LYS A 3 5.56 1.78 18.46
CA LYS A 3 6.62 2.33 17.57
C LYS A 3 7.51 1.26 16.94
N LEU A 4 7.77 0.17 17.66
CA LEU A 4 8.61 -0.93 17.17
C LEU A 4 7.84 -1.77 16.14
N ALA A 5 6.55 -2.01 16.38
CA ALA A 5 5.70 -2.75 15.44
C ALA A 5 5.59 -2.04 14.08
N ILE A 6 5.31 -0.72 14.07
CA ILE A 6 5.25 0.03 12.81
C ILE A 6 6.61 0.11 12.13
N SER A 7 7.71 0.27 12.88
CA SER A 7 9.06 0.30 12.32
C SER A 7 9.44 -1.05 11.70
N GLY A 8 9.09 -2.16 12.34
CA GLY A 8 9.33 -3.50 11.80
C GLY A 8 8.52 -3.75 10.53
N ALA A 9 7.23 -3.41 10.54
CA ALA A 9 6.37 -3.53 9.37
C ALA A 9 6.87 -2.70 8.18
N LEU A 10 7.27 -1.45 8.41
CA LEU A 10 7.85 -0.61 7.37
C LEU A 10 9.16 -1.20 6.85
N ASN A 11 10.02 -1.71 7.72
CA ASN A 11 11.30 -2.33 7.31
C ASN A 11 11.07 -3.53 6.38
N ILE A 12 10.13 -4.42 6.72
CA ILE A 12 9.75 -5.56 5.87
C ILE A 12 9.28 -5.07 4.49
N VAL A 13 8.39 -4.06 4.45
CA VAL A 13 7.92 -3.48 3.19
C VAL A 13 9.08 -2.88 2.39
N TRP A 14 10.01 -2.18 3.03
CA TRP A 14 11.17 -1.57 2.37
C TRP A 14 12.14 -2.60 1.77
N ILE A 15 12.31 -3.76 2.43
CA ILE A 15 13.14 -4.86 1.92
C ILE A 15 12.42 -5.61 0.80
N TYR A 16 11.11 -5.84 0.93
CA TYR A 16 10.34 -6.58 -0.05
C TYR A 16 10.01 -5.77 -1.32
N THR A 17 9.88 -4.45 -1.22
CA THR A 17 9.60 -3.58 -2.38
C THR A 17 10.60 -3.72 -3.54
N PRO A 18 11.94 -3.69 -3.33
CA PRO A 18 12.89 -3.90 -4.42
C PRO A 18 12.92 -5.33 -4.96
N GLU A 19 12.48 -6.32 -4.18
CA GLU A 19 12.38 -7.72 -4.58
C GLU A 19 11.12 -7.97 -5.41
N ALA A 20 9.99 -7.36 -5.05
CA ALA A 20 8.72 -7.52 -5.76
C ALA A 20 8.55 -6.62 -6.98
N TYR A 21 9.23 -5.46 -7.04
CA TYR A 21 9.00 -4.44 -8.07
C TYR A 21 10.27 -4.01 -8.82
N PRO A 22 10.21 -3.84 -10.15
CA PRO A 22 11.33 -3.32 -10.94
C PRO A 22 11.62 -1.85 -10.61
N THR A 23 12.85 -1.40 -10.87
CA THR A 23 13.42 -0.12 -10.41
C THR A 23 12.56 1.12 -10.71
N PHE A 24 11.80 1.13 -11.82
CA PHE A 24 10.92 2.24 -12.20
C PHE A 24 9.62 2.33 -11.39
N LEU A 25 9.12 1.21 -10.85
CA LEU A 25 7.91 1.17 -10.01
C LEU A 25 8.22 1.40 -8.53
N ARG A 26 9.47 1.20 -8.11
CA ARG A 26 9.89 1.35 -6.70
C ARG A 26 9.58 2.72 -6.13
N ALA A 27 9.93 3.79 -6.85
CA ALA A 27 9.66 5.16 -6.42
C ALA A 27 8.15 5.46 -6.35
N TYR A 28 7.37 4.89 -7.26
CA TYR A 28 5.92 5.03 -7.27
C TYR A 28 5.26 4.31 -6.08
N ALA A 29 5.64 3.05 -5.80
CA ALA A 29 5.12 2.27 -4.68
C ALA A 29 5.43 2.92 -3.33
N THR A 30 6.69 3.33 -3.13
CA THR A 30 7.11 4.05 -1.92
C THR A 30 6.42 5.41 -1.78
N GLY A 31 6.29 6.17 -2.88
CA GLY A 31 5.68 7.50 -2.87
C GLY A 31 4.20 7.46 -2.55
N THR A 32 3.47 6.53 -3.15
CA THR A 32 2.04 6.31 -2.88
C THR A 32 1.79 5.84 -1.45
N GLY A 33 2.58 4.87 -0.95
CA GLY A 33 2.51 4.43 0.45
C GLY A 33 2.76 5.58 1.43
N SER A 34 3.76 6.43 1.13
CA SER A 34 4.06 7.62 1.93
C SER A 34 2.91 8.65 1.91
N ALA A 35 2.28 8.86 0.75
CA ALA A 35 1.13 9.76 0.63
C ALA A 35 -0.05 9.29 1.49
N VAL A 36 -0.38 7.99 1.45
CA VAL A 36 -1.44 7.39 2.29
C VAL A 36 -1.11 7.53 3.78
N ALA A 37 0.14 7.30 4.18
CA ALA A 37 0.57 7.48 5.57
C ALA A 37 0.40 8.94 6.06
N ARG A 38 0.67 9.92 5.19
CA ARG A 38 0.48 11.35 5.51
C ARG A 38 -0.99 11.72 5.61
N ILE A 39 -1.84 11.17 4.73
CA ILE A 39 -3.30 11.37 4.80
C ILE A 39 -3.84 10.80 6.12
N GLY A 40 -3.44 9.59 6.50
CA GLY A 40 -3.82 9.00 7.79
C GLY A 40 -3.36 9.86 8.98
N SER A 41 -2.14 10.40 8.92
CA SER A 41 -1.60 11.31 9.93
C SER A 41 -2.37 12.63 10.02
N ALA A 42 -2.87 13.15 8.89
CA ALA A 42 -3.70 14.35 8.85
C ALA A 42 -5.11 14.11 9.41
N ILE A 43 -5.69 12.93 9.19
CA ILE A 43 -7.02 12.55 9.70
C ILE A 43 -6.99 12.26 11.22
N ALA A 44 -5.87 11.74 11.73
CA ALA A 44 -5.74 11.35 13.14
C ALA A 44 -6.12 12.44 14.18
N PRO A 45 -5.65 13.71 14.08
CA PRO A 45 -6.03 14.75 15.02
C PRO A 45 -7.52 15.12 14.94
N TYR A 46 -8.15 15.04 13.76
CA TYR A 46 -9.59 15.31 13.61
C TYR A 46 -10.43 14.26 14.34
N VAL A 47 -10.05 12.99 14.24
CA VAL A 47 -10.71 11.89 14.95
C VAL A 47 -10.57 12.05 16.47
N LEU A 48 -9.40 12.47 16.94
CA LEU A 48 -9.15 12.77 18.36
C LEU A 48 -9.99 13.94 18.87
N LEU A 49 -10.10 15.02 18.08
CA LEU A 49 -10.89 16.20 18.41
C LEU A 49 -12.38 15.85 18.52
N LEU A 50 -12.89 15.05 17.59
CA LEU A 50 -14.28 14.59 17.60
C LEU A 50 -14.57 13.64 18.78
N GLY A 51 -13.59 12.79 19.15
CA GLY A 51 -13.66 11.95 20.35
C GLY A 51 -13.70 12.74 21.65
N GLY A 52 -13.06 13.92 21.69
CA GLY A 52 -13.10 14.84 22.83
C GLY A 52 -14.48 15.45 23.07
N ALA A 53 -15.30 15.61 22.02
CA ALA A 53 -16.65 16.18 22.10
C ALA A 53 -17.73 15.16 22.48
N THR A 54 -17.54 13.88 22.15
CA THR A 54 -18.55 12.83 22.36
C THR A 54 -18.18 11.86 23.47
N ASN A 55 -17.07 11.12 23.35
CA ASN A 55 -16.62 10.12 24.32
C ASN A 55 -15.20 9.62 23.98
N LYS A 56 -14.34 9.45 25.00
CA LYS A 56 -12.92 9.05 24.84
C LYS A 56 -12.72 7.66 24.22
N SER A 57 -13.72 6.78 24.30
CA SER A 57 -13.67 5.42 23.75
C SER A 57 -13.84 5.36 22.23
N VAL A 58 -14.49 6.36 21.63
CA VAL A 58 -14.78 6.42 20.18
C VAL A 58 -13.53 6.35 19.31
N PRO A 59 -12.50 7.20 19.51
CA PRO A 59 -11.30 7.15 18.68
C PRO A 59 -10.55 5.82 18.84
N MET A 60 -10.52 5.24 20.04
CA MET A 60 -9.85 3.96 20.29
C MET A 60 -10.49 2.80 19.52
N ILE A 61 -11.83 2.73 19.52
CA ILE A 61 -12.56 1.72 18.75
C ILE A 61 -12.38 1.94 17.26
N LEU A 62 -12.38 3.20 16.78
CA LEU A 62 -12.23 3.49 15.35
C LEU A 62 -10.84 3.08 14.83
N PHE A 63 -9.76 3.47 15.51
CA PHE A 63 -8.41 3.05 15.11
C PHE A 63 -8.22 1.54 15.21
N GLY A 64 -8.78 0.91 16.25
CA GLY A 64 -8.78 -0.54 16.39
C GLY A 64 -9.51 -1.25 15.24
N ALA A 65 -10.69 -0.77 14.88
CA ALA A 65 -11.49 -1.32 13.78
C ALA A 65 -10.78 -1.16 12.43
N VAL A 66 -10.23 0.01 12.13
CA VAL A 66 -9.48 0.24 10.88
C VAL A 66 -8.23 -0.64 10.83
N SER A 67 -7.52 -0.81 11.95
CA SER A 67 -6.36 -1.71 12.05
C SER A 67 -6.75 -3.17 11.85
N ALA A 68 -7.87 -3.61 12.42
CA ALA A 68 -8.38 -4.98 12.26
C ALA A 68 -8.84 -5.24 10.81
N LEU A 69 -9.50 -4.26 10.19
CA LEU A 69 -9.88 -4.34 8.78
C LEU A 69 -8.66 -4.37 7.85
N ALA A 70 -7.63 -3.56 8.13
CA ALA A 70 -6.38 -3.60 7.38
C ALA A 70 -5.69 -4.96 7.53
N CYS A 71 -5.60 -5.50 8.75
CA CYS A 71 -5.06 -6.84 9.00
C CYS A 71 -5.87 -7.94 8.28
N GLY A 72 -7.20 -7.88 8.35
CA GLY A 72 -8.09 -8.79 7.64
C GLY A 72 -7.94 -8.68 6.12
N ALA A 73 -7.79 -7.47 5.58
CA ALA A 73 -7.52 -7.25 4.17
C ALA A 73 -6.15 -7.79 3.75
N THR A 74 -5.12 -7.67 4.61
CA THR A 74 -3.81 -8.29 4.38
C THR A 74 -3.88 -9.81 4.40
N LEU A 75 -4.69 -10.41 5.27
CA LEU A 75 -4.94 -11.86 5.29
C LEU A 75 -5.76 -12.34 4.08
N TRP A 76 -6.64 -11.48 3.58
CA TRP A 76 -7.41 -11.75 2.36
C TRP A 76 -6.53 -11.61 1.12
N LEU A 77 -5.48 -10.79 1.17
CA LEU A 77 -4.49 -10.73 0.13
C LEU A 77 -3.78 -12.10 0.10
N PRO A 78 -4.01 -12.92 -0.95
CA PRO A 78 -3.38 -14.22 -1.03
C PRO A 78 -1.87 -13.99 -0.94
N GLU A 79 -1.25 -14.70 -0.01
CA GLU A 79 0.19 -14.74 0.22
C GLU A 79 0.90 -14.73 -1.16
N THR A 80 1.44 -13.58 -1.58
CA THR A 80 2.15 -13.35 -2.86
C THR A 80 3.52 -14.03 -2.84
N ARG A 81 3.55 -15.28 -2.40
CA ARG A 81 4.75 -16.09 -2.17
C ARG A 81 4.86 -17.26 -3.14
N ASP A 82 3.89 -17.39 -4.06
CA ASP A 82 3.82 -18.47 -5.06
C ASP A 82 3.47 -17.99 -6.49
N SER A 83 3.37 -16.69 -6.72
CA SER A 83 3.37 -16.16 -8.09
C SER A 83 4.81 -15.94 -8.50
N ASP A 84 5.27 -16.75 -9.47
CA ASP A 84 6.55 -16.59 -10.17
C ASP A 84 6.76 -15.09 -10.43
N LEU A 85 7.82 -14.57 -9.80
CA LEU A 85 8.22 -13.19 -9.96
C LEU A 85 8.40 -12.99 -11.47
N LEU A 86 7.81 -11.94 -12.05
CA LEU A 86 8.10 -11.55 -13.44
C LEU A 86 9.62 -11.24 -13.51
N GLU A 87 10.42 -12.27 -13.74
CA GLU A 87 11.87 -12.26 -13.57
C GLU A 87 12.57 -11.58 -14.75
N THR A 88 11.82 -11.13 -15.78
CA THR A 88 12.39 -10.62 -17.02
C THR A 88 11.71 -9.31 -17.46
N ILE A 89 12.55 -8.30 -17.76
CA ILE A 89 12.20 -7.00 -18.38
C ILE A 89 11.36 -7.19 -19.66
N ASP A 90 11.58 -8.30 -20.37
CA ASP A 90 10.91 -8.72 -21.60
C ASP A 90 9.39 -8.79 -21.45
N ASP A 91 8.85 -9.19 -20.29
CA ASP A 91 7.39 -9.31 -20.09
C ASP A 91 6.72 -7.96 -19.69
N ALA A 92 7.48 -7.07 -19.06
CA ALA A 92 7.04 -5.68 -18.83
C ALA A 92 7.08 -4.84 -20.14
N GLU A 93 8.02 -5.16 -21.04
CA GLU A 93 8.17 -4.51 -22.33
C GLU A 93 7.10 -4.96 -23.34
N THR A 94 6.70 -6.24 -23.34
CA THR A 94 5.51 -6.70 -24.10
C THR A 94 4.25 -6.01 -23.62
N LEU A 95 4.01 -5.83 -22.32
CA LEU A 95 2.80 -5.14 -21.86
C LEU A 95 2.76 -3.67 -22.33
N ASN A 96 3.87 -2.95 -22.26
CA ASN A 96 3.92 -1.55 -22.67
C ASN A 96 3.82 -1.39 -24.20
N SER A 97 4.48 -2.26 -24.96
CA SER A 97 4.41 -2.25 -26.44
C SER A 97 3.06 -2.76 -26.97
N GLN A 98 2.42 -3.74 -26.33
CA GLN A 98 1.05 -4.18 -26.65
C GLN A 98 0.01 -3.10 -26.31
N GLN A 99 0.21 -2.36 -25.21
CA GLN A 99 -0.63 -1.21 -24.86
C GLN A 99 -0.49 -0.09 -25.91
N TYR A 100 0.73 0.19 -26.37
CA TYR A 100 0.99 1.15 -27.45
C TYR A 100 0.35 0.71 -28.78
N ARG A 101 0.47 -0.58 -29.12
CA ARG A 101 -0.12 -1.16 -30.35
C ARG A 101 -1.65 -1.18 -30.32
N LYS A 102 -2.27 -1.47 -29.17
CA LYS A 102 -3.73 -1.40 -28.99
C LYS A 102 -4.27 0.04 -29.02
N MET A 103 -3.52 1.01 -28.47
CA MET A 103 -3.90 2.42 -28.59
C MET A 103 -3.77 2.94 -30.03
N HIS A 104 -2.77 2.47 -30.78
CA HIS A 104 -2.58 2.85 -32.18
C HIS A 104 -3.61 2.23 -33.14
N PHE A 105 -4.07 1.00 -32.91
CA PHE A 105 -5.07 0.33 -33.76
C PHE A 105 -6.52 0.76 -33.54
N ARG A 106 -6.87 1.38 -32.41
CA ARG A 106 -8.25 1.85 -32.12
C ARG A 106 -8.51 3.29 -32.59
N GLY A 107 -7.56 3.88 -33.31
CA GLY A 107 -7.65 5.24 -33.88
C GLY A 107 -8.01 5.29 -35.37
N CYS A 108 -8.48 4.18 -35.96
CA CYS A 108 -9.02 4.08 -37.32
C CYS A 108 -10.36 3.35 -37.24
#